data_AF-A0A9W8XYI6-F1
#
_entry.id   AF-A0A9W8XYI6-F1
#
_cell.length_a   1.000
_cell.length_b   1.000
_cell.length_c   1.000
_cell.angle_alpha   90.00
_cell.angle_beta   90.00
_cell.angle_gamma   90.00
#
_symmetry.space_group_name_H-M   'P 1'
#
loop_
_entity.id
_entity.type
_entity.pdbx_description
1 polymer ?
#
loop_
_entity_poly.entity_id
_entity_poly.type
_entity_poly.pdbx_seq_one_letter_code
_entity_poly.pdbx_strand_id
1 'polypeptide(L)'
;MAQGLSTCHPDAPAILPAVEAKGWLEKMKPVAVAAVRTPVSYAPFKDPNCDGAIAYIWAEDDSIVTPELRQSYLDKSGITLTRSVKGGHGIDLEAREDVVKNVVELVEHFESI
;
A
#
# COMPACT_ATOMS: atom_id res chain seq x y z
N MET A 1 -11.17 37.67 -19.54
CA MET A 1 -10.60 37.65 -18.16
C MET A 1 -10.78 36.24 -17.59
N ALA A 2 -9.88 35.85 -16.67
CA ALA A 2 -9.46 34.49 -16.26
C ALA A 2 -8.47 33.88 -17.27
N GLN A 3 -7.16 34.14 -17.26
CA GLN A 3 -6.17 34.15 -16.15
C GLN A 3 -6.15 32.85 -15.33
N GLY A 4 -5.22 31.97 -15.70
CA GLY A 4 -4.27 31.35 -14.79
C GLY A 4 -4.77 30.24 -13.87
N LEU A 5 -4.56 28.99 -14.27
CA LEU A 5 -4.22 27.90 -13.35
C LEU A 5 -2.89 27.27 -13.80
N SER A 6 -1.85 28.07 -13.61
CA SER A 6 -0.49 27.63 -13.25
C SER A 6 -0.55 27.33 -11.76
N THR A 7 -0.04 26.25 -11.17
CA THR A 7 1.10 25.38 -11.45
C THR A 7 0.85 24.04 -10.76
N CYS A 8 0.98 22.91 -11.46
CA CYS A 8 1.16 21.63 -10.78
C CYS A 8 2.50 21.69 -10.04
N HIS A 9 2.48 21.46 -8.73
CA HIS A 9 3.68 21.35 -7.90
C HIS A 9 4.54 20.21 -8.47
N PRO A 10 5.88 20.35 -8.58
CA PRO A 10 6.76 19.31 -9.12
C PRO A 10 6.78 18.01 -8.30
N ASP A 11 6.16 18.00 -7.12
CA ASP A 11 6.08 16.87 -6.18
C ASP A 11 4.64 16.32 -6.04
N ALA A 12 3.73 16.68 -6.94
CA ALA A 12 2.38 16.13 -6.91
C ALA A 12 2.42 14.65 -7.36
N PRO A 13 1.87 13.70 -6.56
CA PRO A 13 1.82 12.30 -6.96
C PRO A 13 1.12 12.17 -8.30
N ALA A 14 1.54 11.22 -9.14
CA ALA A 14 0.97 11.00 -10.45
C ALA A 14 -0.57 10.88 -10.35
N ILE A 15 -1.29 11.91 -10.80
CA ILE A 15 -2.75 11.92 -10.77
C ILE A 15 -3.23 11.17 -12.02
N LEU A 16 -3.86 10.01 -11.82
CA LEU A 16 -4.52 9.28 -12.91
C LEU A 16 -5.45 10.23 -13.69
N PRO A 17 -5.46 10.17 -15.04
CA PRO A 17 -6.40 10.94 -15.84
C PRO A 17 -7.84 10.71 -15.39
N ALA A 18 -8.66 11.76 -15.35
CA ALA A 18 -10.01 11.71 -14.76
C ALA A 18 -10.92 10.60 -15.33
N VAL A 19 -10.75 10.26 -16.61
CA VAL A 19 -11.49 9.17 -17.28
C VAL A 19 -11.11 7.81 -16.72
N GLU A 20 -9.83 7.58 -16.48
CA GLU A 20 -9.30 6.34 -15.91
C GLU A 20 -9.69 6.21 -14.44
N ALA A 21 -9.53 7.28 -13.66
CA ALA A 21 -9.95 7.32 -12.26
C ALA A 21 -11.45 6.97 -12.09
N LYS A 22 -12.31 7.50 -12.98
CA LYS A 22 -13.74 7.16 -12.98
C LYS A 22 -13.99 5.68 -13.27
N GLY A 23 -13.28 5.10 -14.24
CA GLY A 23 -13.40 3.68 -14.56
C GLY A 23 -12.96 2.76 -13.42
N TRP A 24 -12.00 3.18 -12.59
CA TRP A 24 -11.61 2.46 -11.38
C TRP A 24 -12.65 2.58 -10.27
N LEU A 25 -13.18 3.78 -10.03
CA LEU A 25 -14.24 4.01 -9.04
C LEU A 25 -15.48 3.15 -9.31
N GLU A 26 -15.89 3.01 -10.57
CA GLU A 26 -17.04 2.18 -10.95
C GLU A 26 -16.82 0.68 -10.70
N LYS A 27 -15.56 0.21 -10.66
CA LYS A 27 -15.20 -1.18 -10.37
C LYS A 27 -15.06 -1.46 -8.87
N MET A 28 -14.89 -0.43 -8.04
CA MET A 28 -14.76 -0.60 -6.60
C MET A 28 -16.10 -0.96 -5.97
N LYS A 29 -16.13 -2.07 -5.24
CA LYS A 29 -17.30 -2.43 -4.42
C LYS A 29 -17.27 -1.63 -3.12
N PRO A 30 -18.41 -1.10 -2.65
CA PRO A 30 -18.49 -0.50 -1.33
C PRO A 30 -18.03 -1.50 -0.26
N VAL A 31 -17.14 -1.07 0.62
CA VAL A 31 -16.72 -1.85 1.79
C VAL A 31 -17.61 -1.45 2.96
N ALA A 32 -18.14 -2.44 3.68
CA ALA A 32 -18.96 -2.18 4.86
C ALA A 32 -18.12 -1.46 5.94
N VAL A 33 -18.64 -0.36 6.51
CA VAL A 33 -17.96 0.40 7.58
C VAL A 33 -17.62 -0.50 8.78
N ALA A 34 -18.45 -1.50 9.06
CA ALA A 34 -18.18 -2.49 10.09
C ALA A 34 -16.85 -3.24 9.84
N ALA A 35 -16.51 -3.56 8.58
CA ALA A 35 -15.23 -4.20 8.26
C ALA A 35 -14.02 -3.31 8.54
N VAL A 36 -14.18 -1.99 8.48
CA VAL A 36 -13.13 -1.00 8.79
C VAL A 36 -13.01 -0.75 10.29
N ARG A 37 -14.13 -0.79 11.02
CA ARG A 37 -14.21 -0.37 12.42
C ARG A 37 -14.16 -1.52 13.43
N THR A 38 -14.27 -2.77 12.98
CA THR A 38 -14.25 -3.92 13.90
C THR A 38 -12.86 -4.07 14.53
N PRO A 39 -12.73 -4.05 15.87
CA PRO A 39 -11.50 -4.43 16.53
C PRO A 39 -11.23 -5.89 16.21
N VAL A 40 -10.23 -6.16 15.37
CA VAL A 40 -9.86 -7.53 15.04
C VAL A 40 -9.16 -8.14 16.25
N SER A 41 -9.82 -9.09 16.91
CA SER A 41 -9.30 -9.76 18.12
C SER A 41 -8.19 -10.77 17.83
N TYR A 42 -8.12 -11.26 16.58
CA TYR A 42 -7.05 -12.13 16.08
C TYR A 42 -6.17 -11.35 15.10
N ALA A 43 -4.95 -11.04 15.53
CA ALA A 43 -3.95 -10.45 14.67
C ALA A 43 -3.00 -11.57 14.19
N PRO A 44 -3.08 -12.01 12.91
CA PRO A 44 -2.24 -13.10 12.40
C PRO A 44 -0.73 -12.86 12.61
N PHE A 45 -0.30 -11.59 12.63
CA PHE A 45 1.08 -11.20 12.90
C PHE A 45 1.54 -11.38 14.35
N LYS A 46 0.63 -11.68 15.29
CA LYS A 46 0.99 -12.07 16.67
C LYS A 46 0.90 -13.59 16.87
N ASP A 47 0.59 -14.34 15.82
CA ASP A 47 0.59 -15.79 15.85
C ASP A 47 2.05 -16.29 15.84
N PRO A 48 2.50 -17.09 16.81
CA PRO A 48 3.86 -17.64 16.81
C PRO A 48 4.18 -18.47 15.57
N ASN A 49 3.16 -19.04 14.90
CA ASN A 49 3.34 -19.78 13.65
C ASN A 49 3.64 -18.87 12.45
N CYS A 50 3.49 -17.55 12.62
CA CYS A 50 3.77 -16.55 11.61
C CYS A 50 5.05 -15.75 11.91
N ASP A 51 5.78 -16.07 12.99
CA ASP A 51 7.04 -15.42 13.32
C ASP A 51 8.08 -15.69 12.22
N GLY A 52 8.74 -14.64 11.75
CA GLY A 52 9.65 -14.72 10.60
C GLY A 52 9.00 -15.09 9.26
N ALA A 53 7.66 -15.26 9.19
CA ALA A 53 6.94 -15.70 7.99
C ALA A 53 6.03 -14.61 7.39
N ILE A 54 6.12 -13.37 7.90
CA ILE A 54 5.35 -12.23 7.41
C ILE A 54 6.32 -11.12 6.98
N ALA A 55 6.04 -10.57 5.79
CA ALA A 55 6.68 -9.39 5.27
C ALA A 55 5.65 -8.31 4.96
N TYR A 56 6.09 -7.06 4.97
CA TYR A 56 5.27 -5.91 4.63
C TYR A 56 5.90 -5.14 3.46
N ILE A 57 5.15 -5.01 2.37
CA ILE A 57 5.50 -4.18 1.21
C ILE A 57 4.64 -2.92 1.22
N TRP A 58 5.25 -1.74 1.08
CA TRP A 58 4.51 -0.47 0.95
C TRP A 58 4.94 0.33 -0.27
N ALA A 59 4.05 1.21 -0.70
CA ALA A 59 4.33 2.18 -1.74
C ALA A 59 4.88 3.48 -1.11
N GLU A 60 5.93 4.05 -1.71
CA GLU A 60 6.60 5.24 -1.18
C GLU A 60 5.73 6.49 -1.27
N ASP A 61 4.94 6.60 -2.33
CA ASP A 61 4.07 7.75 -2.63
C ASP A 61 2.60 7.48 -2.27
N ASP A 62 2.37 6.55 -1.34
CA ASP A 62 1.04 6.18 -0.85
C ASP A 62 0.37 7.36 -0.14
N SER A 63 -0.70 7.88 -0.75
CA SER A 63 -1.49 9.00 -0.22
C SER A 63 -2.60 8.56 0.75
N ILE A 64 -2.87 7.26 0.87
CA ILE A 64 -3.91 6.68 1.71
C ILE A 64 -3.30 6.14 3.01
N VAL A 65 -2.20 5.39 2.91
CA VAL A 65 -1.43 4.87 4.04
C VAL A 65 -0.21 5.76 4.27
N THR A 66 -0.40 6.81 5.07
CA THR A 66 0.67 7.77 5.37
C THR A 66 1.85 7.11 6.13
N PRO A 67 3.06 7.71 6.11
CA PRO A 67 4.21 7.21 6.85
C PRO A 67 3.93 6.97 8.34
N GLU A 68 3.14 7.83 8.98
CA GLU A 68 2.79 7.71 10.40
C GLU A 68 1.87 6.52 10.65
N LEU A 69 0.88 6.30 9.78
CA LEU A 69 -0.03 5.15 9.87
C LEU A 69 0.72 3.84 9.62
N ARG A 70 1.62 3.83 8.62
CA ARG A 70 2.51 2.70 8.33
C ARG A 70 3.36 2.36 9.55
N GLN A 71 4.04 3.35 10.13
CA GLN A 71 4.89 3.11 11.30
C GLN A 71 4.06 2.60 12.49
N SER A 72 2.91 3.21 12.76
CA SER A 72 2.03 2.72 13.83
C SER A 72 1.57 1.27 13.60
N TYR A 73 1.35 0.86 12.36
CA TYR A 73 1.01 -0.52 12.01
C TYR A 73 2.20 -1.46 12.23
N LEU A 74 3.40 -1.10 11.78
CA LEU A 74 4.62 -1.88 11.96
C LEU A 74 4.94 -2.07 13.46
N ASP A 75 4.86 -1.01 14.25
CA ASP A 75 5.11 -1.05 15.69
C ASP A 75 4.13 -1.98 16.43
N LYS A 76 2.85 -1.93 16.05
CA LYS A 76 1.81 -2.79 16.65
C LYS A 76 1.90 -4.23 16.20
N SER A 77 2.40 -4.45 14.98
CA SER A 77 2.47 -5.76 14.37
C SER A 77 3.73 -6.54 14.68
N GLY A 78 4.85 -5.85 14.94
CA GLY A 78 6.15 -6.49 15.13
C GLY A 78 6.76 -7.00 13.82
N ILE A 79 6.17 -6.68 12.67
CA ILE A 79 6.72 -7.07 11.36
C ILE A 79 8.03 -6.31 11.13
N THR A 80 9.12 -7.05 10.95
CA THR A 80 10.46 -6.49 10.72
C THR A 80 10.89 -6.59 9.27
N LEU A 81 10.46 -7.64 8.56
CA LEU A 81 10.81 -7.84 7.16
C LEU A 81 9.96 -6.92 6.28
N THR A 82 10.63 -5.97 5.65
CA THR A 82 10.01 -4.78 5.07
C THR A 82 10.63 -4.47 3.71
N ARG A 83 9.82 -4.07 2.72
CA ARG A 83 10.26 -3.62 1.38
C ARG A 83 9.43 -2.42 0.90
N SER A 84 10.05 -1.48 0.20
CA SER A 84 9.34 -0.38 -0.45
C SER A 84 9.32 -0.55 -1.97
N VAL A 85 8.29 0.01 -2.59
CA VAL A 85 8.20 0.21 -4.04
C VAL A 85 7.86 1.68 -4.32
N LYS A 86 8.39 2.23 -5.41
CA LYS A 86 7.98 3.56 -5.87
C LYS A 86 6.59 3.50 -6.47
N GLY A 87 5.74 4.48 -6.21
CA GLY A 87 4.36 4.50 -6.70
C GLY A 87 3.30 4.85 -5.64
N GLY A 88 2.06 5.00 -6.09
CA GLY A 88 0.89 5.38 -5.29
C GLY A 88 0.14 4.21 -4.65
N HIS A 89 -1.02 4.51 -4.05
CA HIS A 89 -1.86 3.51 -3.39
C HIS A 89 -2.65 2.66 -4.39
N GLY A 90 -2.65 1.34 -4.14
CA GLY A 90 -3.08 0.37 -5.13
C GLY A 90 -1.90 -0.04 -5.99
N ILE A 91 -1.92 -1.25 -6.52
CA ILE A 91 -0.89 -1.67 -7.49
C ILE A 91 -1.18 -0.89 -8.78
N ASP A 92 -0.78 0.39 -8.78
CA ASP A 92 -0.69 1.19 -9.99
C ASP A 92 0.13 0.38 -10.98
N LEU A 93 -0.33 0.35 -12.23
CA LEU A 93 0.30 -0.43 -13.29
C LEU A 93 1.80 -0.13 -13.43
N GLU A 94 2.23 1.06 -12.97
CA GLU A 94 3.60 1.55 -12.98
C GLU A 94 4.56 0.77 -12.07
N ALA A 95 4.09 0.26 -10.93
CA ALA A 95 4.94 -0.43 -9.93
C ALA A 95 4.76 -1.96 -9.95
N ARG A 96 3.96 -2.50 -10.87
CA ARG A 96 3.57 -3.91 -10.88
C ARG A 96 4.76 -4.86 -10.92
N GLU A 97 5.74 -4.60 -11.78
CA GLU A 97 6.91 -5.46 -11.92
C GLU A 97 7.78 -5.45 -10.67
N ASP A 98 7.97 -4.28 -10.06
CA ASP A 98 8.72 -4.13 -8.81
C ASP A 98 8.02 -4.82 -7.63
N VAL A 99 6.69 -4.74 -7.57
CA VAL A 99 5.90 -5.48 -6.58
C VAL A 99 6.09 -6.99 -6.77
N VAL A 100 5.97 -7.49 -8.01
CA VAL A 100 6.15 -8.92 -8.31
C VAL A 100 7.57 -9.37 -7.95
N LYS A 101 8.58 -8.59 -8.31
CA LYS A 101 9.98 -8.87 -7.97
C LYS A 101 10.18 -8.96 -6.46
N ASN A 102 9.71 -7.97 -5.70
CA ASN A 102 9.80 -8.00 -4.23
C ASN A 102 9.07 -9.22 -3.64
N VAL A 103 7.91 -9.60 -4.17
CA VAL A 103 7.19 -10.79 -3.72
C VAL A 103 8.00 -12.06 -3.97
N VAL A 104 8.60 -12.23 -5.16
CA VAL A 104 9.44 -13.39 -5.47
C VAL A 104 10.63 -13.48 -4.52
N GLU A 105 11.36 -12.38 -4.34
CA GLU A 105 12.52 -12.34 -3.43
C GLU A 105 12.14 -12.67 -1.97
N LEU A 106 10.95 -12.23 -1.52
CA LEU A 106 10.45 -12.55 -0.19
C LEU A 106 10.08 -14.03 -0.05
N VAL A 107 9.49 -14.63 -1.09
CA VAL A 107 9.19 -16.08 -1.10
C VAL A 107 10.48 -16.89 -1.03
N GLU A 108 11.48 -16.55 -1.85
CA GLU A 108 12.80 -17.20 -1.81
C GLU A 108 13.48 -17.04 -0.44
N HIS A 109 13.33 -15.87 0.20
CA HIS A 109 13.82 -15.66 1.55
C HIS A 109 13.17 -16.61 2.55
N PHE A 110 11.84 -16.75 2.52
CA PHE A 110 11.11 -17.64 3.43
C PHE A 110 11.42 -19.13 3.20
N GLU A 111 11.75 -19.54 1.98
CA GLU A 111 12.16 -20.92 1.69
C GLU A 111 13.60 -21.24 2.15
N SER A 112 14.40 -20.20 2.42
CA SER A 112 15.81 -20.34 2.81
C SER A 112 16.09 -20.41 4.31
N ILE A 113 15.06 -20.18 5.14
CA ILE A 113 15.09 -20.20 6.62
C ILE A 113 14.37 -21.44 7.16
#